data_AF-A0A7V3PRF4-F1
#
_entry.id   AF-A0A7V3PRF4-F1
#
_cell.length_a   1.000
_cell.length_b   1.000
_cell.length_c   1.000
_cell.angle_alpha   90.00
_cell.angle_beta   90.00
_cell.angle_gamma   90.00
#
_symmetry.space_group_name_H-M   'P 1'
#
loop_
_entity.id
_entity.type
_entity.pdbx_description
1 polymer ?
#
loop_
_entity_poly.entity_id
_entity_poly.type
_entity_poly.pdbx_seq_one_letter_code
_entity_poly.pdbx_strand_id
1 'polypeptide(L)'
;MSLGDYAMGRTIACLVALLGLGHVEAMDFATGDGLVVSAQVPGKLGPVSLDGKPISHGEGRLGLIDPRTGGPPPDGKFHLDAHVSGATGRLVLSGTVAAAGEEETVCMLQARLPVGDEGWLFWDNMSRARVIRAGEKYVQSVYPVCCVTDPTRRLGVAVALDPDPLQPALCSYDPAARALIVNWFFGFTPLARPEYRMRAPFRLEIYRVEPGWAFRSALDRYYRFHPKKFDWRAKLAGLWLFASPTEGLPNPQHYAYNEGGPPPTADLPRGLG
;
A
#
# COMPACT_ATOMS: atom_id res chain seq x y z
N MET A 1 18.75 -28.01 28.03
CA MET A 1 19.23 -26.62 27.84
C MET A 1 17.99 -25.79 27.55
N SER A 2 17.66 -24.86 28.45
CA SER A 2 16.35 -24.24 28.61
C SER A 2 15.96 -23.34 27.44
N LEU A 3 14.73 -23.48 26.93
CA LEU A 3 14.05 -22.42 26.21
C LEU A 3 13.72 -21.31 27.23
N GLY A 4 14.26 -20.12 27.01
CA GLY A 4 14.01 -18.94 27.83
C GLY A 4 13.69 -17.73 26.95
N ASP A 5 12.46 -17.23 27.16
CA ASP A 5 12.10 -15.82 27.12
C ASP A 5 12.22 -15.03 25.80
N TYR A 6 11.23 -15.22 24.92
CA TYR A 6 10.82 -14.14 24.02
C TYR A 6 9.84 -13.21 24.75
N ALA A 7 10.33 -12.03 25.10
CA ALA A 7 9.55 -10.97 25.73
C ALA A 7 8.35 -10.56 24.85
N MET A 8 7.15 -10.79 25.40
CA MET A 8 5.88 -10.29 24.88
C MET A 8 5.88 -8.76 24.93
N GLY A 9 6.26 -8.13 23.83
CA GLY A 9 6.07 -6.70 23.62
C GLY A 9 4.58 -6.38 23.63
N ARG A 10 4.13 -5.63 24.64
CA ARG A 10 2.75 -5.17 24.80
C ARG A 10 2.32 -4.36 23.56
N THR A 11 1.51 -4.96 22.70
CA THR A 11 0.75 -4.24 21.66
C THR A 11 -0.35 -3.45 22.35
N ILE A 12 -0.19 -2.12 22.44
CA ILE A 12 -1.30 -1.24 22.79
C ILE A 12 -2.11 -1.04 21.50
N ALA A 13 -3.12 -1.89 21.29
CA ALA A 13 -4.15 -1.64 20.30
C ALA A 13 -5.20 -0.73 20.95
N CYS A 14 -5.06 0.59 20.76
CA CYS A 14 -6.15 1.52 21.11
C CYS A 14 -7.23 1.42 20.03
N LEU A 15 -8.22 0.56 20.26
CA LEU A 15 -9.47 0.58 19.51
C LEU A 15 -10.41 1.58 20.22
N VAL A 16 -10.52 2.80 19.69
CA VAL A 16 -11.46 3.81 20.21
C VAL A 16 -12.67 3.83 19.28
N ALA A 17 -13.76 3.20 19.71
CA ALA A 17 -15.07 3.37 19.08
C ALA A 17 -15.76 4.59 19.70
N LEU A 18 -15.89 5.68 18.95
CA LEU A 18 -16.61 6.87 19.38
C LEU A 18 -17.99 6.89 18.71
N LEU A 19 -19.01 6.49 19.48
CA LEU A 19 -20.41 6.84 19.23
C LEU A 19 -20.69 8.15 19.96
N GLY A 20 -20.81 9.25 19.23
CA GLY A 20 -21.28 10.52 19.80
C GLY A 20 -20.98 11.72 18.89
N LEU A 21 -22.01 12.54 18.66
CA LEU A 21 -21.92 13.88 18.07
C LEU A 21 -21.07 14.79 18.98
N GLY A 22 -19.75 14.64 18.92
CA GLY A 22 -18.77 15.51 19.55
C GLY A 22 -17.68 15.82 18.53
N HIS A 23 -17.14 17.03 18.55
CA HIS A 23 -15.98 17.37 17.72
C HIS A 23 -14.88 16.33 17.92
N VAL A 24 -14.66 15.50 16.89
CA VAL A 24 -13.55 14.55 16.90
C VAL A 24 -12.29 15.39 16.71
N GLU A 25 -11.54 15.60 17.78
CA GLU A 25 -10.21 16.22 17.67
C GLU A 25 -9.26 15.29 16.91
N ALA A 26 -8.28 15.86 16.22
CA ALA A 26 -7.24 15.08 15.58
C ALA A 26 -6.45 14.30 16.63
N MET A 27 -6.21 13.02 16.37
CA MET A 27 -5.43 12.13 17.24
C MET A 27 -4.08 11.82 16.60
N ASP A 28 -3.04 11.70 17.42
CA ASP A 28 -1.71 11.30 16.98
C ASP A 28 -1.57 9.77 16.99
N PHE A 29 -1.13 9.22 15.85
CA PHE A 29 -0.84 7.81 15.69
C PHE A 29 0.66 7.63 15.47
N ALA A 30 1.29 6.82 16.32
CA ALA A 30 2.74 6.65 16.32
C ALA A 30 3.15 5.19 16.11
N THR A 31 4.36 5.02 15.60
CA THR A 31 5.07 3.74 15.47
C THR A 31 6.30 3.74 16.36
N GLY A 32 6.78 2.55 16.72
CA GLY A 32 7.98 2.40 17.57
C GLY A 32 9.27 2.93 16.94
N ASP A 33 9.31 3.14 15.62
CA ASP A 33 10.45 3.66 14.85
C ASP A 33 10.29 5.16 14.48
N GLY A 34 9.48 5.89 15.24
CA GLY A 34 9.46 7.35 15.25
C GLY A 34 8.60 8.00 14.18
N LEU A 35 7.85 7.25 13.37
CA LEU A 35 6.80 7.82 12.50
C LEU A 35 5.58 8.18 13.34
N VAL A 36 5.13 9.43 13.20
CA VAL A 36 3.88 9.95 13.75
C VAL A 36 3.05 10.59 12.64
N VAL A 37 1.75 10.29 12.61
CA VAL A 37 0.76 10.92 11.74
C VAL A 37 -0.42 11.34 12.61
N SER A 38 -0.76 12.62 12.60
CA SER A 38 -2.03 13.10 13.18
C SER A 38 -3.17 12.84 12.21
N ALA A 39 -4.34 12.45 12.69
CA ALA A 39 -5.50 12.23 11.83
C ALA A 39 -6.82 12.49 12.55
N GLN A 40 -7.77 13.05 11.80
CA GLN A 40 -9.18 13.14 12.14
C GLN A 40 -9.93 12.51 10.96
N VAL A 41 -10.23 11.22 11.06
CA VAL A 41 -10.82 10.45 9.95
C VAL A 41 -12.32 10.21 10.19
N PRO A 42 -13.14 10.29 9.11
CA PRO A 42 -12.80 10.83 7.80
C PRO A 42 -12.53 12.34 7.85
N GLY A 43 -11.77 12.87 6.87
CA GLY A 43 -11.46 14.31 6.83
C GLY A 43 -9.96 14.59 6.70
N LYS A 44 -9.28 14.86 7.82
CA LYS A 44 -7.90 15.35 7.84
C LYS A 44 -6.88 14.24 8.05
N LEU A 45 -5.78 14.29 7.29
CA LEU A 45 -4.58 13.46 7.45
C LEU A 45 -3.36 14.36 7.59
N GLY A 46 -2.47 14.05 8.53
CA GLY A 46 -1.33 14.88 8.88
C GLY A 46 -1.65 15.90 10.00
N PRO A 47 -0.61 16.57 10.55
CA PRO A 47 0.79 16.54 10.12
C PRO A 47 1.50 15.20 10.34
N VAL A 48 2.63 15.04 9.65
CA VAL A 48 3.49 13.86 9.66
C VAL A 48 4.87 14.26 10.17
N SER A 49 5.43 13.46 11.07
CA SER A 49 6.80 13.64 11.56
C SER A 49 7.56 12.32 11.63
N LEU A 50 8.90 12.43 11.56
CA LEU A 50 9.84 11.34 11.78
C LEU A 50 10.83 11.77 12.85
N ASP A 51 10.91 11.02 13.94
CA ASP A 51 11.75 11.33 15.12
C ASP A 51 11.47 12.74 15.68
N GLY A 52 10.19 13.11 15.72
CA GLY A 52 9.73 14.43 16.14
C GLY A 52 10.04 15.57 15.15
N LYS A 53 10.69 15.28 14.01
CA LYS A 53 10.97 16.27 12.97
C LYS A 53 9.82 16.33 11.98
N PRO A 54 9.13 17.46 11.82
CA PRO A 54 8.02 17.57 10.89
C PRO A 54 8.52 17.41 9.44
N ILE A 55 7.73 16.69 8.64
CA ILE A 55 7.95 16.48 7.20
C ILE A 55 6.70 16.79 6.36
N SER A 56 5.69 17.40 6.99
CA SER A 56 4.51 17.92 6.31
C SER A 56 4.65 19.37 5.92
N HIS A 57 4.27 19.66 4.68
CA HIS A 57 4.40 20.97 4.07
C HIS A 57 3.07 21.50 3.47
N GLY A 58 1.96 20.79 3.69
CA GLY A 58 0.63 21.09 3.16
C GLY A 58 -0.50 20.41 3.94
N GLU A 59 -1.72 20.49 3.42
CA GLU A 59 -2.90 19.87 4.03
C GLU A 59 -3.14 18.46 3.46
N GLY A 60 -3.20 17.48 4.34
CA GLY A 60 -3.62 16.13 3.97
C GLY A 60 -5.08 15.91 4.25
N ARG A 61 -5.68 15.02 3.44
CA ARG A 61 -7.11 14.74 3.50
C ARG A 61 -7.43 13.32 3.10
N LEU A 62 -8.53 12.80 3.63
CA LEU A 62 -9.21 11.60 3.16
C LEU A 62 -10.63 12.01 2.75
N GLY A 63 -10.96 11.88 1.48
CA GLY A 63 -12.25 12.35 0.98
C GLY A 63 -12.74 11.64 -0.26
N LEU A 64 -14.06 11.73 -0.47
CA LEU A 64 -14.76 11.18 -1.62
C LEU A 64 -14.80 12.21 -2.75
N ILE A 65 -14.67 11.73 -3.98
CA ILE A 65 -14.68 12.52 -5.21
C ILE A 65 -15.60 11.82 -6.21
N ASP A 66 -16.47 12.59 -6.88
CA ASP A 66 -17.16 12.10 -8.07
C ASP A 66 -16.17 12.12 -9.25
N PRO A 67 -15.78 10.95 -9.79
CA PRO A 67 -14.79 10.89 -10.86
C PRO A 67 -15.29 11.55 -12.17
N ARG A 68 -16.60 11.80 -12.31
CA ARG A 68 -17.19 12.44 -13.49
C ARG A 68 -17.00 13.96 -13.49
N THR A 69 -16.97 14.56 -12.30
CA THR A 69 -16.88 16.02 -12.14
C THR A 69 -15.55 16.47 -11.55
N GLY A 70 -14.81 15.57 -10.87
CA GLY A 70 -13.63 15.90 -10.08
C GLY A 70 -13.94 16.61 -8.75
N GLY A 71 -15.21 16.89 -8.47
CA GLY A 71 -15.69 17.53 -7.25
C GLY A 71 -16.21 16.54 -6.20
N PRO A 72 -16.79 17.03 -5.09
CA PRO A 72 -17.45 16.16 -4.13
C PRO A 72 -18.63 15.42 -4.78
N PRO A 73 -18.94 14.19 -4.35
CA PRO A 73 -20.13 13.48 -4.81
C PRO A 73 -21.41 14.10 -4.25
N PRO A 74 -22.59 13.76 -4.83
CA PRO A 74 -23.86 14.25 -4.31
C PRO A 74 -24.07 13.88 -2.83
N ASP A 75 -24.61 14.83 -2.08
CA ASP A 75 -24.84 14.68 -0.64
C ASP A 75 -25.68 13.43 -0.34
N GLY A 76 -25.23 12.65 0.64
CA GLY A 76 -25.90 11.42 1.07
C GLY A 76 -25.80 10.23 0.10
N LYS A 77 -25.23 10.39 -1.10
CA LYS A 77 -25.08 9.27 -2.06
C LYS A 77 -24.05 8.25 -1.58
N PHE A 78 -23.03 8.68 -0.83
CA PHE A 78 -21.98 7.83 -0.32
C PHE A 78 -21.70 8.10 1.16
N HIS A 79 -21.37 7.04 1.89
CA HIS A 79 -20.94 7.09 3.28
C HIS A 79 -19.53 6.54 3.42
N LEU A 80 -18.65 7.29 4.08
CA LEU A 80 -17.27 6.89 4.35
C LEU A 80 -17.10 6.63 5.85
N ASP A 81 -16.80 5.38 6.18
CA ASP A 81 -16.27 5.00 7.48
C ASP A 81 -14.76 4.77 7.36
N ALA A 82 -13.98 5.30 8.30
CA ALA A 82 -12.51 5.27 8.24
C ALA A 82 -11.90 5.29 9.64
N HIS A 83 -10.81 4.54 9.81
CA HIS A 83 -10.05 4.44 11.05
C HIS A 83 -8.55 4.40 10.76
N VAL A 84 -7.76 4.95 11.69
CA VAL A 84 -6.31 4.81 11.70
C VAL A 84 -5.92 3.95 12.91
N SER A 85 -4.98 3.03 12.71
CA SER A 85 -4.46 2.17 13.76
C SER A 85 -2.95 2.03 13.65
N GLY A 86 -2.27 1.85 14.78
CA GLY A 86 -0.86 1.49 14.82
C GLY A 86 -0.68 -0.03 14.67
N ALA A 87 0.30 -0.43 13.88
CA ALA A 87 0.82 -1.80 13.82
C ALA A 87 2.35 -1.77 13.88
N THR A 88 2.99 -2.93 14.05
CA THR A 88 4.46 -3.01 14.18
C THR A 88 5.15 -2.38 12.97
N GLY A 89 5.78 -1.21 13.18
CA GLY A 89 6.50 -0.46 12.15
C GLY A 89 5.64 0.18 11.07
N ARG A 90 4.31 0.29 11.23
CA ARG A 90 3.45 0.98 10.26
C ARG A 90 2.20 1.52 10.91
N LEU A 91 1.63 2.55 10.32
CA LEU A 91 0.26 2.96 10.55
C LEU A 91 -0.62 2.37 9.46
N VAL A 92 -1.86 2.07 9.80
CA VAL A 92 -2.83 1.56 8.85
C VAL A 92 -4.07 2.43 8.87
N LEU A 93 -4.35 3.05 7.73
CA LEU A 93 -5.60 3.70 7.41
C LEU A 93 -6.50 2.69 6.69
N SER A 94 -7.65 2.35 7.27
CA SER A 94 -8.61 1.45 6.63
C SER A 94 -10.04 1.89 6.88
N GLY A 95 -10.98 1.31 6.13
CA GLY A 95 -12.37 1.69 6.24
C GLY A 95 -13.23 1.07 5.14
N THR A 96 -14.43 1.61 4.97
CA THR A 96 -15.37 1.21 3.92
C THR A 96 -16.08 2.42 3.35
N VAL A 97 -16.18 2.47 2.02
CA VAL A 97 -17.12 3.36 1.33
C VAL A 97 -18.39 2.56 1.02
N ALA A 98 -19.55 3.09 1.36
CA ALA A 98 -20.84 2.51 1.02
C ALA A 98 -21.63 3.46 0.13
N ALA A 99 -22.32 2.92 -0.88
CA ALA A 99 -23.23 3.68 -1.73
C ALA A 99 -24.69 3.50 -1.24
N ALA A 100 -25.47 4.58 -1.26
CA ALA A 100 -26.87 4.56 -0.90
C ALA A 100 -27.75 4.01 -2.05
N GLY A 101 -28.76 3.23 -1.70
CA GLY A 101 -29.70 2.62 -2.65
C GLY A 101 -29.15 1.39 -3.35
N GLU A 102 -29.78 1.00 -4.45
CA GLU A 102 -29.44 -0.20 -5.25
C GLU A 102 -28.98 0.14 -6.68
N GLU A 103 -28.92 1.43 -7.01
CA GLU A 103 -28.47 1.88 -8.33
C GLU A 103 -26.96 1.71 -8.46
N GLU A 104 -26.51 1.12 -9.58
CA GLU A 104 -25.10 1.02 -9.89
C GLU A 104 -24.46 2.41 -10.01
N THR A 105 -23.33 2.59 -9.34
CA THR A 105 -22.70 3.90 -9.28
C THR A 105 -21.20 3.81 -9.06
N VAL A 106 -20.51 4.94 -9.17
CA VAL A 106 -19.05 5.03 -9.01
C VAL A 106 -18.67 6.17 -8.08
N CYS A 107 -17.60 5.97 -7.33
CA CYS A 107 -16.98 7.00 -6.50
C CYS A 107 -15.47 6.76 -6.46
N MET A 108 -14.70 7.84 -6.33
CA MET A 108 -13.27 7.77 -6.05
C MET A 108 -13.04 8.15 -4.58
N LEU A 109 -12.28 7.33 -3.85
CA LEU A 109 -11.71 7.72 -2.57
C LEU A 109 -10.29 8.22 -2.79
N GLN A 110 -9.96 9.37 -2.22
CA GLN A 110 -8.62 9.95 -2.30
C GLN A 110 -8.04 10.16 -0.90
N ALA A 111 -6.89 9.53 -0.65
CA ALA A 111 -6.02 9.87 0.46
C ALA A 111 -4.89 10.78 -0.04
N ARG A 112 -4.69 11.92 0.62
CA ARG A 112 -3.54 12.82 0.45
C ARG A 112 -2.77 12.83 1.76
N LEU A 113 -1.57 12.27 1.74
CA LEU A 113 -0.64 12.33 2.87
C LEU A 113 0.34 13.49 2.62
N PRO A 114 0.36 14.53 3.45
CA PRO A 114 1.14 15.73 3.20
C PRO A 114 2.59 15.45 3.62
N VAL A 115 3.39 14.92 2.71
CA VAL A 115 4.80 14.58 2.94
C VAL A 115 5.60 14.92 1.69
N GLY A 116 6.87 15.25 1.88
CA GLY A 116 7.77 15.60 0.80
C GLY A 116 7.67 17.07 0.38
N ASP A 117 8.65 17.50 -0.40
CA ASP A 117 8.72 18.84 -0.97
C ASP A 117 9.53 18.79 -2.29
N GLU A 118 9.62 19.93 -2.96
CA GLU A 118 10.57 20.11 -4.06
C GLU A 118 12.01 19.78 -3.63
N GLY A 119 12.76 19.11 -4.51
CA GLY A 119 14.11 18.63 -4.21
C GLY A 119 14.17 17.26 -3.52
N TRP A 120 13.06 16.75 -2.97
CA TRP A 120 12.98 15.36 -2.51
C TRP A 120 12.99 14.40 -3.70
N LEU A 121 13.18 13.11 -3.42
CA LEU A 121 13.19 12.07 -4.43
C LEU A 121 11.88 11.27 -4.40
N PHE A 122 11.21 11.17 -5.55
CA PHE A 122 10.18 10.18 -5.81
C PHE A 122 10.82 8.93 -6.43
N TRP A 123 10.54 7.75 -5.88
CA TRP A 123 11.14 6.50 -6.34
C TRP A 123 10.22 5.74 -7.29
N ASP A 124 10.67 5.56 -8.54
CA ASP A 124 9.93 4.80 -9.55
C ASP A 124 10.10 3.29 -9.33
N ASN A 125 11.28 2.86 -8.91
CA ASN A 125 11.63 1.47 -8.60
C ASN A 125 12.94 1.40 -7.78
N MET A 126 13.49 0.20 -7.59
CA MET A 126 14.71 -0.05 -6.81
C MET A 126 15.99 0.64 -7.33
N SER A 127 16.05 1.02 -8.61
CA SER A 127 17.24 1.61 -9.25
C SER A 127 17.02 3.03 -9.76
N ARG A 128 15.79 3.52 -9.82
CA ARG A 128 15.45 4.81 -10.41
C ARG A 128 14.64 5.67 -9.44
N ALA A 129 15.13 6.89 -9.26
CA ALA A 129 14.43 7.99 -8.60
C ALA A 129 14.42 9.24 -9.49
N ARG A 130 13.42 10.09 -9.28
CA ARG A 130 13.30 11.41 -9.89
C ARG A 130 13.23 12.45 -8.79
N VAL A 131 13.93 13.57 -9.00
CA VAL A 131 13.78 14.74 -8.14
C VAL A 131 12.37 15.30 -8.35
N ILE A 132 11.67 15.57 -7.26
CA ILE A 132 10.37 16.22 -7.24
C ILE A 132 10.56 17.67 -7.67
N ARG A 133 9.83 18.09 -8.71
CA ARG A 133 9.80 19.43 -9.27
C ARG A 133 8.37 19.89 -9.52
N ALA A 134 8.13 21.19 -9.40
CA ALA A 134 6.84 21.77 -9.73
C ALA A 134 6.45 21.48 -11.21
N GLY A 135 5.18 21.17 -11.44
CA GLY A 135 4.62 20.92 -12.78
C GLY A 135 4.90 19.53 -13.36
N GLU A 136 5.74 18.70 -12.72
CA GLU A 136 5.97 17.33 -13.15
C GLU A 136 4.91 16.34 -12.63
N LYS A 137 4.74 15.22 -13.35
CA LYS A 137 3.83 14.13 -12.97
C LYS A 137 4.61 12.93 -12.42
N TYR A 138 4.16 12.45 -11.26
CA TYR A 138 4.74 11.28 -10.59
C TYR A 138 3.64 10.27 -10.37
N VAL A 139 3.79 9.08 -10.94
CA VAL A 139 2.80 8.01 -10.88
C VAL A 139 3.54 6.71 -10.65
N GLN A 140 3.03 5.90 -9.74
CA GLN A 140 3.47 4.55 -9.47
C GLN A 140 2.36 3.59 -9.88
N SER A 141 2.60 2.85 -10.97
CA SER A 141 1.62 1.91 -11.56
C SER A 141 2.12 0.46 -11.59
N VAL A 142 3.37 0.21 -11.17
CA VAL A 142 4.00 -1.12 -11.26
C VAL A 142 4.03 -1.80 -9.90
N TYR A 143 4.35 -1.05 -8.86
CA TYR A 143 4.48 -1.56 -7.49
C TYR A 143 3.31 -1.12 -6.61
N PRO A 144 2.91 -1.93 -5.62
CA PRO A 144 1.90 -1.55 -4.64
C PRO A 144 2.41 -0.54 -3.61
N VAL A 145 3.65 -0.04 -3.76
CA VAL A 145 4.36 0.83 -2.82
C VAL A 145 4.80 2.09 -3.54
N CYS A 146 4.53 3.24 -2.94
CA CYS A 146 4.98 4.55 -3.40
C CYS A 146 5.80 5.23 -2.30
N CYS A 147 6.99 5.74 -2.64
CA CYS A 147 7.98 6.17 -1.67
C CYS A 147 8.59 7.52 -2.06
N VAL A 148 8.71 8.41 -1.06
CA VAL A 148 9.47 9.66 -1.17
C VAL A 148 10.55 9.75 -0.10
N THR A 149 11.70 10.31 -0.44
CA THR A 149 12.82 10.49 0.50
C THR A 149 13.46 11.87 0.38
N ASP A 150 13.83 12.43 1.52
CA ASP A 150 14.66 13.63 1.64
C ASP A 150 16.15 13.22 1.65
N PRO A 151 16.92 13.51 0.58
CA PRO A 151 18.35 13.19 0.56
C PRO A 151 19.16 14.04 1.54
N THR A 152 18.71 15.24 1.88
CA THR A 152 19.41 16.20 2.74
C THR A 152 19.22 15.87 4.21
N ARG A 153 17.95 15.71 4.63
CA ARG A 153 17.62 15.39 6.03
C ARG A 153 17.73 13.90 6.33
N ARG A 154 17.92 13.07 5.30
CA ARG A 154 17.90 11.60 5.40
C ARG A 154 16.62 11.13 6.10
N LEU A 155 15.49 11.43 5.47
CA LEU A 155 14.15 11.03 5.93
C LEU A 155 13.40 10.34 4.79
N GLY A 156 12.43 9.48 5.10
CA GLY A 156 11.68 8.77 4.07
C GLY A 156 10.38 8.21 4.58
N VAL A 157 9.34 8.29 3.73
CA VAL A 157 8.02 7.73 3.99
C VAL A 157 7.56 6.99 2.74
N ALA A 158 6.92 5.85 2.96
CA ALA A 158 6.19 5.13 1.94
C ALA A 158 4.72 4.99 2.33
N VAL A 159 3.91 4.91 1.30
CA VAL A 159 2.55 4.39 1.39
C VAL A 159 2.47 3.10 0.58
N ALA A 160 1.71 2.11 1.06
CA ALA A 160 1.53 0.85 0.37
C ALA A 160 0.08 0.36 0.41
N LEU A 161 -0.34 -0.28 -0.67
CA LEU A 161 -1.62 -0.95 -0.79
C LEU A 161 -1.55 -2.33 -0.14
N ASP A 162 -2.59 -2.71 0.60
CA ASP A 162 -2.69 -4.07 1.12
C ASP A 162 -2.77 -5.07 -0.06
N PRO A 163 -1.96 -6.14 -0.08
CA PRO A 163 -2.06 -7.17 -1.10
C PRO A 163 -3.32 -8.03 -0.99
N ASP A 164 -4.08 -7.99 0.12
CA ASP A 164 -5.30 -8.76 0.30
C ASP A 164 -6.36 -8.10 1.24
N PRO A 165 -7.56 -7.73 0.73
CA PRO A 165 -8.01 -7.90 -0.64
C PRO A 165 -7.26 -6.95 -1.58
N LEU A 166 -6.98 -7.41 -2.81
CA LEU A 166 -6.43 -6.55 -3.84
C LEU A 166 -7.39 -5.40 -4.12
N GLN A 167 -6.91 -4.18 -3.92
CA GLN A 167 -7.67 -2.96 -4.15
C GLN A 167 -7.03 -2.17 -5.30
N PRO A 168 -7.65 -2.12 -6.49
CA PRO A 168 -7.16 -1.30 -7.59
C PRO A 168 -7.10 0.17 -7.16
N ALA A 169 -5.88 0.66 -6.99
CA ALA A 169 -5.62 2.04 -6.62
C ALA A 169 -4.38 2.56 -7.34
N LEU A 170 -4.35 3.86 -7.58
CA LEU A 170 -3.22 4.54 -8.20
C LEU A 170 -2.51 5.38 -7.14
N CYS A 171 -1.22 5.11 -6.95
CA CYS A 171 -0.36 5.94 -6.14
C CYS A 171 0.34 6.97 -7.03
N SER A 172 0.41 8.21 -6.57
CA SER A 172 1.08 9.31 -7.25
C SER A 172 1.68 10.29 -6.25
N TYR A 173 2.42 11.26 -6.76
CA TYR A 173 2.84 12.43 -5.98
C TYR A 173 2.43 13.69 -6.72
N ASP A 174 1.87 14.64 -5.98
CA ASP A 174 1.48 15.96 -6.48
C ASP A 174 2.40 17.03 -5.89
N PRO A 175 3.29 17.63 -6.69
CA PRO A 175 4.17 18.71 -6.25
C PRO A 175 3.45 19.95 -5.75
N ALA A 176 2.29 20.30 -6.32
CA ALA A 176 1.54 21.48 -5.88
C ALA A 176 0.91 21.26 -4.51
N ALA A 177 0.38 20.05 -4.26
CA ALA A 177 -0.17 19.68 -2.96
C ALA A 177 0.90 19.24 -1.94
N ARG A 178 2.15 19.03 -2.38
CA ARG A 178 3.26 18.46 -1.58
C ARG A 178 2.83 17.20 -0.84
N ALA A 179 2.24 16.27 -1.59
CA ALA A 179 1.58 15.11 -1.02
C ALA A 179 1.76 13.86 -1.87
N LEU A 180 1.94 12.73 -1.16
CA LEU A 180 1.64 11.42 -1.70
C LEU A 180 0.13 11.27 -1.81
N ILE A 181 -0.35 10.87 -2.98
CA ILE A 181 -1.77 10.68 -3.28
C ILE A 181 -2.03 9.22 -3.57
N VAL A 182 -3.09 8.68 -2.98
CA VAL A 182 -3.65 7.37 -3.33
C VAL A 182 -5.10 7.55 -3.73
N ASN A 183 -5.44 7.10 -4.94
CA ASN A 183 -6.79 7.13 -5.46
C ASN A 183 -7.31 5.70 -5.63
N TRP A 184 -8.39 5.36 -4.93
CA TRP A 184 -9.15 4.15 -5.19
C TRP A 184 -10.35 4.46 -6.06
N PHE A 185 -10.60 3.62 -7.06
CA PHE A 185 -11.72 3.78 -7.98
C PHE A 185 -12.75 2.68 -7.70
N PHE A 186 -13.88 3.06 -7.10
CA PHE A 186 -14.91 2.10 -6.69
C PHE A 186 -16.09 2.10 -7.65
N GLY A 187 -16.49 0.90 -8.07
CA GLY A 187 -17.80 0.61 -8.65
C GLY A 187 -18.67 -0.10 -7.62
N PHE A 188 -19.92 0.33 -7.51
CA PHE A 188 -20.90 -0.22 -6.58
C PHE A 188 -22.03 -0.85 -7.38
N THR A 189 -22.39 -2.09 -7.03
CA THR A 189 -23.49 -2.82 -7.67
C THR A 189 -24.24 -3.66 -6.64
N PRO A 190 -25.58 -3.79 -6.75
CA PRO A 190 -26.36 -4.68 -5.89
C PRO A 190 -26.05 -6.16 -6.17
N LEU A 191 -25.43 -6.46 -7.31
CA LEU A 191 -25.10 -7.82 -7.75
C LEU A 191 -23.80 -8.38 -7.14
N ALA A 192 -23.04 -7.57 -6.40
CA ALA A 192 -21.84 -8.02 -5.71
C ALA A 192 -22.18 -9.06 -4.62
N ARG A 193 -21.16 -9.81 -4.20
CA ARG A 193 -21.27 -10.73 -3.05
C ARG A 193 -21.80 -9.99 -1.82
N PRO A 194 -22.54 -10.66 -0.91
CA PRO A 194 -23.19 -10.00 0.22
C PRO A 194 -22.29 -9.04 1.01
N GLU A 195 -21.03 -9.41 1.23
CA GLU A 195 -20.03 -8.61 1.95
C GLU A 195 -19.56 -7.33 1.21
N TYR A 196 -19.72 -7.28 -0.12
CA TYR A 196 -19.32 -6.16 -0.97
C TYR A 196 -20.51 -5.47 -1.68
N ARG A 197 -21.74 -5.90 -1.38
CA ARG A 197 -22.95 -5.31 -1.96
C ARG A 197 -23.04 -3.85 -1.56
N MET A 198 -22.94 -2.97 -2.57
CA MET A 198 -22.90 -1.51 -2.41
C MET A 198 -21.82 -1.04 -1.41
N ARG A 199 -20.73 -1.80 -1.26
CA ARG A 199 -19.66 -1.55 -0.28
C ARG A 199 -18.28 -1.85 -0.88
N ALA A 200 -17.34 -0.96 -0.62
CA ALA A 200 -15.95 -1.09 -1.04
C ALA A 200 -15.02 -0.84 0.16
N PRO A 201 -14.43 -1.89 0.75
CA PRO A 201 -13.43 -1.71 1.79
C PRO A 201 -12.13 -1.17 1.17
N PHE A 202 -11.39 -0.41 1.97
CA PHE A 202 -10.07 0.09 1.59
C PHE A 202 -9.07 -0.03 2.72
N ARG A 203 -7.80 -0.07 2.35
CA ARG A 203 -6.68 -0.17 3.29
C ARG A 203 -5.41 0.41 2.69
N LEU A 204 -4.73 1.23 3.49
CA LEU A 204 -3.48 1.89 3.18
C LEU A 204 -2.52 1.76 4.35
N GLU A 205 -1.30 1.37 4.06
CA GLU A 205 -0.21 1.32 5.02
C GLU A 205 0.69 2.53 4.86
N ILE A 206 1.07 3.16 5.96
CA ILE A 206 1.96 4.31 6.00
C ILE A 206 3.12 3.97 6.90
N TYR A 207 4.35 4.05 6.41
CA TYR A 207 5.51 3.62 7.18
C TYR A 207 6.78 4.36 6.79
N ARG A 208 7.72 4.35 7.74
CA ARG A 208 9.05 4.93 7.56
C ARG A 208 9.88 4.12 6.57
N VAL A 209 10.66 4.84 5.78
CA VAL A 209 11.66 4.27 4.86
C VAL A 209 13.05 4.66 5.33
N GLU A 210 13.99 3.72 5.28
CA GLU A 210 15.39 4.02 5.52
C GLU A 210 16.00 4.68 4.28
N PRO A 211 16.34 5.98 4.30
CA PRO A 211 16.69 6.76 3.10
C PRO A 211 17.94 6.28 2.38
N GLY A 212 18.88 5.62 3.09
CA GLY A 212 20.08 5.03 2.45
C GLY A 212 19.75 3.85 1.52
N TRP A 213 18.64 3.16 1.79
CA TRP A 213 18.15 2.02 1.00
C TRP A 213 16.90 2.37 0.19
N ALA A 214 16.22 3.45 0.57
CA ALA A 214 15.05 4.05 -0.06
C ALA A 214 14.01 3.02 -0.52
N PHE A 215 13.73 2.92 -1.82
CA PHE A 215 12.72 2.00 -2.34
C PHE A 215 12.96 0.53 -1.96
N ARG A 216 14.23 0.10 -1.81
CA ARG A 216 14.54 -1.25 -1.32
C ARG A 216 14.08 -1.45 0.11
N SER A 217 14.28 -0.46 0.98
CA SER A 217 13.74 -0.48 2.35
C SER A 217 12.21 -0.46 2.34
N ALA A 218 11.60 0.30 1.42
CA ALA A 218 10.15 0.35 1.29
C ALA A 218 9.56 -1.03 0.94
N LEU A 219 10.16 -1.74 -0.04
CA LEU A 219 9.75 -3.09 -0.43
C LEU A 219 10.06 -4.15 0.63
N ASP A 220 11.25 -4.12 1.24
CA ASP A 220 11.63 -5.08 2.29
C ASP A 220 10.64 -5.05 3.46
N ARG A 221 10.27 -3.85 3.92
CA ARG A 221 9.25 -3.70 4.97
C ARG A 221 7.90 -4.22 4.51
N TYR A 222 7.48 -3.88 3.29
CA TYR A 222 6.23 -4.36 2.71
C TYR A 222 6.14 -5.89 2.66
N TYR A 223 7.23 -6.59 2.33
CA TYR A 223 7.26 -8.04 2.36
C TYR A 223 7.19 -8.61 3.79
N ARG A 224 7.90 -8.00 4.75
CA ARG A 224 7.88 -8.40 6.17
C ARG A 224 6.53 -8.17 6.85
N PHE A 225 5.79 -7.20 6.36
CA PHE A 225 4.43 -6.85 6.74
C PHE A 225 3.39 -7.87 6.29
N HIS A 226 3.69 -8.59 5.20
CA HIS A 226 2.78 -9.52 4.53
C HIS A 226 3.45 -10.87 4.22
N PRO A 227 4.15 -11.50 5.19
CA PRO A 227 5.06 -12.61 4.89
C PRO A 227 4.32 -13.77 4.22
N LYS A 228 3.12 -14.10 4.71
CA LYS A 228 2.27 -15.17 4.15
C LYS A 228 1.82 -14.94 2.70
N LYS A 229 1.81 -13.69 2.24
CA LYS A 229 1.43 -13.34 0.86
C LYS A 229 2.58 -13.54 -0.11
N PHE A 230 3.81 -13.51 0.41
CA PHE A 230 5.05 -13.72 -0.33
C PHE A 230 5.73 -15.05 0.00
N ASP A 231 5.03 -15.95 0.71
CA ASP A 231 5.47 -17.32 0.91
C ASP A 231 5.72 -17.97 -0.45
N TRP A 232 6.86 -18.63 -0.57
CA TRP A 232 7.22 -19.39 -1.75
C TRP A 232 6.23 -20.55 -1.93
N ARG A 233 5.39 -20.48 -2.96
CA ARG A 233 4.39 -21.51 -3.29
C ARG A 233 4.84 -22.49 -4.36
N ALA A 234 5.93 -22.15 -5.06
CA ALA A 234 6.50 -23.04 -6.05
C ALA A 234 7.04 -24.30 -5.34
N LYS A 235 6.68 -25.48 -5.84
CA LYS A 235 7.17 -26.73 -5.25
C LYS A 235 8.62 -27.03 -5.64
N LEU A 236 9.08 -26.42 -6.73
CA LEU A 236 10.39 -26.62 -7.32
C LEU A 236 11.03 -25.28 -7.67
N ALA A 237 12.35 -25.24 -7.64
CA ALA A 237 13.14 -24.12 -8.11
C ALA A 237 13.90 -24.56 -9.36
N GLY A 238 13.81 -23.78 -10.43
CA GLY A 238 14.49 -24.09 -11.68
C GLY A 238 14.07 -23.14 -12.79
N LEU A 239 14.84 -23.16 -13.87
CA LEU A 239 14.60 -22.42 -15.09
C LEU A 239 13.40 -22.97 -15.85
N TRP A 240 12.86 -22.11 -16.72
CA TRP A 240 11.78 -22.44 -17.64
C TRP A 240 12.36 -22.86 -19.00
N LEU A 241 11.98 -24.05 -19.47
CA LEU A 241 12.27 -24.52 -20.82
C LEU A 241 11.12 -24.13 -21.74
N PHE A 242 11.40 -23.33 -22.76
CA PHE A 242 10.41 -22.96 -23.78
C PHE A 242 10.73 -23.65 -25.10
N ALA A 243 9.82 -24.50 -25.58
CA ALA A 243 9.84 -25.16 -26.89
C ALA A 243 11.20 -25.81 -27.27
N SER A 244 11.97 -26.26 -26.28
CA SER A 244 13.30 -26.83 -26.46
C SER A 244 13.26 -28.35 -26.24
N PRO A 245 13.98 -29.16 -27.05
CA PRO A 245 14.11 -30.58 -26.78
C PRO A 245 14.70 -30.82 -25.38
N THR A 246 14.19 -31.82 -24.67
CA THR A 246 14.67 -32.19 -23.33
C THR A 246 15.78 -33.24 -23.35
N GLU A 247 16.08 -33.80 -24.54
CA GLU A 247 17.14 -34.78 -24.74
C GLU A 247 18.53 -34.12 -24.74
N GLY A 248 19.46 -34.68 -23.96
CA GLY A 248 20.85 -34.20 -23.92
C GLY A 248 21.04 -32.85 -23.22
N LEU A 249 20.03 -32.35 -22.50
CA LEU A 249 20.17 -31.10 -21.73
C LEU A 249 21.29 -31.23 -20.70
N PRO A 250 22.29 -30.33 -20.71
CA PRO A 250 23.26 -30.28 -19.64
C PRO A 250 22.58 -29.80 -18.36
N ASN A 251 22.82 -30.50 -17.24
CA ASN A 251 22.26 -30.18 -15.93
C ASN A 251 20.71 -30.11 -15.92
N PRO A 252 20.01 -31.21 -16.26
CA PRO A 252 18.53 -31.21 -16.32
C PRO A 252 17.88 -30.79 -14.99
N GLN A 253 18.54 -31.03 -13.85
CA GLN A 253 18.08 -30.60 -12.53
C GLN A 253 17.97 -29.08 -12.33
N HIS A 254 18.52 -28.26 -13.22
CA HIS A 254 18.37 -26.79 -13.16
C HIS A 254 17.06 -26.30 -13.76
N TYR A 255 16.27 -27.19 -14.39
CA TYR A 255 15.01 -26.85 -15.04
C TYR A 255 13.86 -27.50 -14.29
N ALA A 256 12.85 -26.69 -13.94
CA ALA A 256 11.69 -27.15 -13.16
C ALA A 256 10.36 -26.93 -13.88
N TYR A 257 10.37 -26.22 -15.02
CA TYR A 257 9.18 -25.82 -15.74
C TYR A 257 9.40 -26.02 -17.24
N ASN A 258 8.39 -26.50 -17.95
CA ASN A 258 8.39 -26.61 -19.41
C ASN A 258 7.13 -25.98 -20.01
N GLU A 259 7.25 -25.38 -21.19
CA GLU A 259 6.13 -24.88 -21.98
C GLU A 259 6.35 -25.24 -23.44
N GLY A 260 5.35 -25.86 -24.05
CA GLY A 260 5.41 -26.28 -25.46
C GLY A 260 6.37 -27.42 -25.76
N GLY A 261 6.80 -28.18 -24.73
CA GLY A 261 7.61 -29.39 -24.86
C GLY A 261 6.80 -30.69 -24.97
N PRO A 262 7.45 -31.86 -25.10
CA PRO A 262 6.80 -33.16 -25.04
C PRO A 262 6.05 -33.36 -23.69
N PRO A 263 5.06 -34.28 -23.62
CA PRO A 263 4.22 -34.44 -22.43
C PRO A 263 5.05 -34.78 -21.16
N PRO A 264 4.63 -34.31 -19.96
CA PRO A 264 5.41 -34.42 -18.71
C PRO A 264 5.85 -35.84 -18.31
N THR A 265 5.12 -36.86 -18.80
CA THR A 265 5.40 -38.27 -18.51
C THR A 265 6.74 -38.75 -19.06
N ALA A 266 7.31 -38.09 -20.08
CA ALA A 266 8.62 -38.41 -20.64
C ALA A 266 9.80 -37.82 -19.82
N ASP A 267 9.53 -36.79 -19.02
CA ASP A 267 10.54 -35.90 -18.44
C ASP A 267 10.77 -36.13 -16.94
N LEU A 268 9.75 -36.62 -16.20
CA LEU A 268 9.86 -36.94 -14.76
C LEU A 268 11.04 -37.87 -14.41
N PRO A 269 11.33 -38.96 -15.16
CA PRO A 269 12.49 -39.82 -14.86
C PRO A 269 13.84 -39.14 -15.06
N ARG A 270 13.88 -38.00 -15.75
CA ARG A 270 15.10 -37.22 -16.05
C ARG A 270 15.33 -36.08 -15.05
N GLY A 271 14.49 -35.99 -14.01
CA GLY A 271 14.54 -34.92 -13.01
C GLY A 271 13.99 -33.59 -13.51
N LEU A 272 13.22 -33.63 -14.61
CA LEU A 272 12.50 -32.50 -15.17
C LEU A 272 11.03 -32.60 -14.73
N GLY A 273 10.52 -31.55 -14.08
CA GLY A 273 9.10 -31.44 -13.69
C GLY A 273 8.84 -31.38 -12.20
#